data_AF-A0A527VSN8-F1
#
_entry.id   AF-A0A527VSN8-F1
#
_cell.length_a   1.000
_cell.length_b   1.000
_cell.length_c   1.000
_cell.angle_alpha   90.00
_cell.angle_beta   90.00
_cell.angle_gamma   90.00
#
_symmetry.space_group_name_H-M   'P 1'
#
loop_
_entity.id
_entity.type
_entity.pdbx_description
1 polymer ?
#
loop_
_entity_poly.entity_id
_entity_poly.type
_entity_poly.pdbx_seq_one_letter_code
_entity_poly.pdbx_strand_id
1 'polypeptide(L)'
;GIATYGDLRDYFRLAPGDTKDRIEELVEAGELLPVKVEGWDKPAYLHKDARIPRRIEARALLAPFDPVVFERTRTEKLFNFRYRIEIYTPAEKRQYGYYVLPFLLGDRIVARVDLRADRPASVLRVHAAYAESDAPPETAAQLFEELKQMQGWLGLEAIEVTPAGDLGPALA
;
A
#
# COMPACT_ATOMS: atom_id res chain seq x y z
N GLY A 1 7.24 -1.25 15.45
CA GLY A 1 7.35 -1.64 14.02
C GLY A 1 8.77 -2.05 13.71
N ILE A 2 9.06 -2.45 12.46
CA ILE A 2 10.40 -2.82 12.00
C ILE A 2 10.88 -1.88 10.89
N ALA A 3 12.12 -1.42 10.99
CA ALA A 3 12.70 -0.47 10.05
C ALA A 3 14.22 -0.58 9.99
N THR A 4 14.81 -0.33 8.82
CA THR A 4 16.25 -0.09 8.67
C THR A 4 16.60 1.36 9.01
N TYR A 5 17.88 1.67 9.17
CA TYR A 5 18.37 3.06 9.24
C TYR A 5 17.85 3.92 8.07
N GLY A 6 17.84 3.35 6.85
CA GLY A 6 17.38 4.05 5.66
C GLY A 6 15.90 4.41 5.72
N ASP A 7 15.07 3.47 6.21
CA ASP A 7 13.63 3.69 6.38
C ASP A 7 13.35 4.81 7.39
N LEU A 8 13.96 4.75 8.57
CA LEU A 8 13.76 5.75 9.64
C LEU A 8 14.20 7.14 9.20
N ARG A 9 15.35 7.23 8.52
CA ARG A 9 15.87 8.49 8.02
C ARG A 9 15.00 9.07 6.92
N ASP A 10 14.65 8.27 5.92
CA ASP A 10 13.96 8.75 4.71
C ASP A 10 12.54 9.19 5.04
N TYR A 11 11.84 8.44 5.89
CA TYR A 11 10.46 8.71 6.27
C TYR A 11 10.28 10.12 6.84
N PHE A 12 11.17 10.54 7.74
CA PHE A 12 11.15 11.85 8.38
C PHE A 12 12.11 12.87 7.74
N ARG A 13 12.78 12.51 6.63
CA ARG A 13 13.78 13.34 5.93
C ARG A 13 14.89 13.86 6.86
N LEU A 14 15.35 13.02 7.78
CA LEU A 14 16.33 13.38 8.79
C LEU A 14 17.76 13.46 8.23
N ALA A 15 18.59 14.31 8.84
CA ALA A 15 20.00 14.42 8.49
C ALA A 15 20.76 13.13 8.87
N PRO A 16 21.76 12.69 8.07
CA PRO A 16 22.41 11.41 8.30
C PRO A 16 23.10 11.26 9.66
N GLY A 17 23.83 12.30 10.10
CA GLY A 17 24.59 12.29 11.36
C GLY A 17 23.67 12.13 12.57
N ASP A 18 22.72 13.05 12.72
CA ASP A 18 21.75 13.04 13.83
C ASP A 18 20.97 11.72 13.88
N THR A 19 20.54 11.18 12.73
CA THR A 19 19.79 9.92 12.72
C THR A 19 20.58 8.74 13.29
N LYS A 20 21.89 8.68 13.01
CA LYS A 20 22.71 7.55 13.46
C LYS A 20 22.84 7.56 14.98
N ASP A 21 23.23 8.71 15.52
CA ASP A 21 23.47 8.88 16.96
C ASP A 21 22.17 8.61 17.74
N ARG A 22 21.01 9.09 17.26
CA ARG A 22 19.71 8.84 17.90
C ARG A 22 19.29 7.38 17.88
N ILE A 23 19.60 6.64 16.80
CA ILE A 23 19.31 5.20 16.76
C ILE A 23 20.20 4.45 17.76
N GLU A 24 21.48 4.81 17.87
CA GLU A 24 22.40 4.21 18.85
C GLU A 24 21.91 4.47 20.28
N GLU A 25 21.54 5.71 20.61
CA GLU A 25 20.93 6.05 21.92
C GLU A 25 19.67 5.23 22.22
N LEU A 26 18.77 5.06 21.24
CA LEU A 26 17.55 4.27 21.41
C LEU A 26 17.83 2.77 21.58
N VAL A 27 18.91 2.25 21.00
CA VAL A 27 19.36 0.87 21.21
C VAL A 27 19.95 0.70 22.61
N GLU A 28 20.80 1.64 23.06
CA GLU A 28 21.34 1.63 24.41
C GLU A 28 20.24 1.73 25.49
N ALA A 29 19.21 2.53 25.22
CA ALA A 29 18.04 2.65 26.09
C ALA A 29 17.11 1.41 26.07
N GLY A 30 17.32 0.47 25.15
CA GLY A 30 16.47 -0.72 24.97
C GLY A 30 15.10 -0.44 24.33
N GLU A 31 14.91 0.75 23.73
CA GLU A 31 13.70 1.10 22.98
C GLU A 31 13.68 0.46 21.59
N LEU A 32 14.87 0.36 20.98
CA LEU A 32 15.09 -0.35 19.72
C LEU A 32 15.93 -1.60 19.96
N LEU A 33 15.46 -2.73 19.43
CA LEU A 33 16.16 -4.00 19.43
C LEU A 33 16.79 -4.23 18.05
N PRO A 34 18.13 -4.35 17.94
CA PRO A 34 18.78 -4.73 16.69
C PRO A 34 18.35 -6.14 16.27
N VAL A 35 17.89 -6.29 15.03
CA VAL A 35 17.42 -7.57 14.48
C VAL A 35 17.93 -7.78 13.05
N LYS A 36 17.96 -9.04 12.64
CA LYS A 36 18.16 -9.45 11.25
C LYS A 36 16.84 -9.93 10.68
N VAL A 37 16.51 -9.48 9.48
CA VAL A 37 15.33 -9.92 8.74
C VAL A 37 15.79 -10.78 7.58
N GLU A 38 15.17 -11.94 7.41
CA GLU A 38 15.45 -12.81 6.28
C GLU A 38 15.20 -12.07 4.95
N GLY A 39 16.12 -12.25 3.99
CA GLY A 39 16.06 -11.55 2.69
C GLY A 39 16.49 -10.08 2.72
N TRP A 40 16.80 -9.50 3.88
CA TRP A 40 17.32 -8.13 3.98
C TRP A 40 18.84 -8.13 4.15
N ASP A 41 19.50 -7.22 3.42
CA ASP A 41 20.95 -7.05 3.39
C ASP A 41 21.47 -6.11 4.48
N LYS A 42 20.59 -5.29 5.06
CA LYS A 42 20.91 -4.26 6.05
C LYS A 42 20.36 -4.64 7.44
N PRO A 43 21.04 -4.23 8.53
CA PRO A 43 20.49 -4.37 9.87
C PRO A 43 19.17 -3.61 9.98
N ALA A 44 18.25 -4.17 10.76
CA ALA A 44 16.97 -3.58 11.07
C ALA A 44 16.83 -3.40 12.58
N TYR A 45 15.87 -2.58 12.96
CA TYR A 45 15.55 -2.24 14.33
C TYR A 45 14.08 -2.53 14.56
N LEU A 46 13.79 -3.27 15.63
CA LEU A 46 12.45 -3.58 16.08
C LEU A 46 12.15 -2.76 17.33
N HIS A 47 11.04 -2.03 17.34
CA HIS A 47 10.58 -1.38 18.57
C HIS A 47 10.31 -2.42 19.66
N LYS A 48 10.74 -2.20 20.91
CA LYS A 48 10.60 -3.17 22.02
C LYS A 48 9.17 -3.71 22.21
N ASP A 49 8.16 -2.85 21.99
CA ASP A 49 6.74 -3.20 22.13
C ASP A 49 6.09 -3.71 20.84
N ALA A 50 6.87 -4.06 19.81
CA ALA A 50 6.33 -4.61 18.57
C ALA A 50 5.74 -6.01 18.81
N ARG A 51 4.47 -6.21 18.44
CA ARG A 51 3.76 -7.48 18.60
C ARG A 51 4.19 -8.50 17.54
N ILE A 52 4.51 -9.73 17.96
CA ILE A 52 4.89 -10.86 17.10
C ILE A 52 4.19 -12.15 17.62
N PRO A 53 3.43 -12.89 16.79
CA PRO A 53 3.07 -12.55 15.41
C PRO A 53 2.14 -11.33 15.37
N ARG A 54 2.31 -10.48 14.35
CA ARG A 54 1.37 -9.38 14.11
C ARG A 54 0.07 -9.94 13.53
N ARG A 55 -1.06 -9.32 13.85
CA ARG A 55 -2.34 -9.54 13.17
C ARG A 55 -2.85 -8.18 12.71
N ILE A 56 -3.13 -8.05 11.41
CA ILE A 56 -3.69 -6.85 10.81
C ILE A 56 -5.01 -7.25 10.17
N GLU A 57 -6.09 -6.64 10.62
CA GLU A 57 -7.44 -6.80 10.07
C GLU A 57 -7.84 -5.47 9.46
N ALA A 58 -7.30 -5.19 8.27
CA ALA A 58 -7.54 -3.97 7.55
C ALA A 58 -7.93 -4.27 6.11
N ARG A 59 -8.76 -3.42 5.55
CA ARG A 59 -8.95 -3.28 4.10
C ARG A 59 -8.80 -1.79 3.80
N ALA A 60 -8.05 -1.46 2.76
CA ALA A 60 -7.81 -0.07 2.41
C ALA A 60 -7.40 0.07 0.95
N LEU A 61 -7.96 1.06 0.26
CA LEU A 61 -7.40 1.59 -0.98
C LEU A 61 -6.33 2.62 -0.64
N LEU A 62 -5.07 2.31 -0.96
CA LEU A 62 -3.92 3.13 -0.62
C LEU A 62 -3.76 4.24 -1.67
N ALA A 63 -3.79 5.49 -1.23
CA ALA A 63 -3.48 6.61 -2.10
C ALA A 63 -2.03 6.48 -2.63
N PRO A 64 -1.71 7.03 -3.81
CA PRO A 64 -0.35 6.90 -4.37
C PRO A 64 0.75 7.53 -3.51
N PHE A 65 0.37 8.40 -2.57
CA PHE A 65 1.24 9.08 -1.62
C PHE A 65 1.03 8.59 -0.18
N ASP A 66 0.33 7.47 0.00
CA ASP A 66 0.14 6.87 1.31
C ASP A 66 1.49 6.43 1.91
N PRO A 67 1.72 6.64 3.23
CA PRO A 67 2.91 6.20 3.94
C PRO A 67 3.32 4.73 3.71
N VAL A 68 2.38 3.86 3.36
CA VAL A 68 2.63 2.44 3.08
C VAL A 68 3.28 2.21 1.71
N VAL A 69 2.99 3.04 0.70
CA VAL A 69 3.40 2.81 -0.71
C VAL A 69 4.26 3.92 -1.33
N PHE A 70 4.40 5.08 -0.68
CA PHE A 70 5.16 6.19 -1.25
C PHE A 70 6.65 5.87 -1.38
N GLU A 71 7.23 5.13 -0.43
CA GLU A 71 8.60 4.66 -0.48
C GLU A 71 8.63 3.27 -1.13
N ARG A 72 9.01 3.26 -2.41
CA ARG A 72 8.87 2.10 -3.29
C ARG A 72 9.78 0.95 -2.87
N THR A 73 11.01 1.23 -2.45
CA THR A 73 11.96 0.18 -2.07
C THR A 73 11.50 -0.57 -0.84
N ARG A 74 10.95 0.14 0.14
CA ARG A 74 10.36 -0.41 1.35
C ARG A 74 9.08 -1.18 1.05
N THR A 75 8.24 -0.64 0.18
CA THR A 75 7.02 -1.32 -0.26
C THR A 75 7.35 -2.67 -0.89
N GLU A 76 8.32 -2.70 -1.80
CA GLU A 76 8.78 -3.92 -2.46
C GLU A 76 9.38 -4.91 -1.44
N LYS A 77 10.19 -4.44 -0.49
CA LYS A 77 10.79 -5.30 0.55
C LYS A 77 9.78 -5.90 1.53
N LEU A 78 8.71 -5.17 1.85
CA LEU A 78 7.71 -5.58 2.84
C LEU A 78 6.56 -6.39 2.24
N PHE A 79 6.14 -6.03 1.04
CA PHE A 79 4.91 -6.54 0.43
C PHE A 79 5.17 -7.28 -0.89
N ASN A 80 6.43 -7.36 -1.35
CA ASN A 80 6.78 -7.88 -2.67
C ASN A 80 5.98 -7.18 -3.80
N PHE A 81 5.67 -5.90 -3.61
CA PHE A 81 4.76 -5.14 -4.45
C PHE A 81 5.49 -3.97 -5.11
N ARG A 82 5.70 -4.07 -6.43
CA ARG A 82 6.29 -2.99 -7.20
C ARG A 82 5.22 -1.99 -7.65
N TYR A 83 5.25 -0.79 -7.08
CA TYR A 83 4.27 0.25 -7.36
C TYR A 83 4.86 1.42 -8.14
N ARG A 84 4.17 1.81 -9.22
CA ARG A 84 4.42 3.05 -9.95
C ARG A 84 3.09 3.60 -10.43
N ILE A 85 2.74 4.80 -9.97
CA ILE A 85 1.61 5.53 -10.52
C ILE A 85 1.93 5.97 -11.96
N GLU A 86 0.94 5.85 -12.85
CA GLU A 86 1.11 6.05 -14.28
C GLU A 86 0.41 7.33 -14.81
N ILE A 87 0.11 8.29 -13.93
CA ILE A 87 -0.54 9.57 -14.27
C ILE A 87 0.22 10.39 -15.32
N TYR A 88 1.55 10.23 -15.40
CA TYR A 88 2.40 10.90 -16.39
C TYR A 88 2.74 9.99 -17.58
N THR A 89 2.31 8.74 -17.56
CA THR A 89 2.50 7.79 -18.66
C THR A 89 1.40 8.06 -19.71
N PRO A 90 1.75 8.19 -21.01
CA PRO A 90 0.76 8.22 -22.10
C PRO A 90 -0.20 7.03 -22.02
N ALA A 91 -1.48 7.24 -22.37
CA ALA A 91 -2.54 6.28 -22.13
C ALA A 91 -2.25 4.89 -22.71
N GLU A 92 -1.70 4.84 -23.92
CA GLU A 92 -1.34 3.62 -24.65
C GLU A 92 -0.14 2.87 -24.08
N LYS A 93 0.63 3.50 -23.17
CA LYS A 93 1.79 2.90 -22.51
C LYS A 93 1.52 2.51 -21.06
N ARG A 94 0.31 2.75 -20.55
CA ARG A 94 -0.07 2.39 -19.17
C ARG A 94 -0.25 0.88 -19.07
N GLN A 95 0.22 0.31 -17.97
CA GLN A 95 0.05 -1.09 -17.67
C GLN A 95 -1.26 -1.35 -16.92
N TYR A 96 -1.61 -0.50 -15.96
CA TYR A 96 -2.71 -0.73 -15.03
C TYR A 96 -3.77 0.37 -15.06
N GLY A 97 -3.44 1.60 -15.48
CA GLY A 97 -4.43 2.67 -15.59
C GLY A 97 -3.91 4.04 -15.22
N TYR A 98 -4.80 5.03 -15.14
CA TYR A 98 -4.39 6.42 -14.89
C TYR A 98 -4.11 6.68 -13.41
N TYR A 99 -5.07 6.39 -12.53
CA TYR A 99 -5.00 6.69 -11.09
C TYR A 99 -5.21 5.41 -10.28
N VAL A 100 -4.21 4.54 -10.37
CA VAL A 100 -4.25 3.19 -9.80
C VAL A 100 -3.94 3.21 -8.31
N LEU A 101 -4.89 2.75 -7.50
CA LEU A 101 -4.74 2.56 -6.05
C LEU A 101 -4.41 1.10 -5.73
N PRO A 102 -3.34 0.82 -4.97
CA PRO A 102 -3.12 -0.50 -4.38
C PRO A 102 -4.22 -0.82 -3.36
N PHE A 103 -4.67 -2.07 -3.33
CA PHE A 103 -5.62 -2.57 -2.34
C PHE A 103 -4.91 -3.43 -1.30
N LEU A 104 -4.90 -2.94 -0.06
CA LEU A 104 -4.42 -3.67 1.11
C LEU A 104 -5.55 -4.55 1.63
N LEU A 105 -5.27 -5.84 1.84
CA LEU A 105 -6.14 -6.79 2.51
C LEU A 105 -5.36 -7.54 3.60
N GLY A 106 -5.75 -7.33 4.85
CA GLY A 106 -5.01 -7.76 6.01
C GLY A 106 -3.63 -7.10 6.03
N ASP A 107 -2.60 -7.91 5.84
CA ASP A 107 -1.21 -7.48 5.85
C ASP A 107 -0.48 -7.65 4.51
N ARG A 108 -1.25 -7.81 3.43
CA ARG A 108 -0.79 -7.98 2.04
C ARG A 108 -1.42 -6.94 1.10
N ILE A 109 -0.69 -6.53 0.08
CA ILE A 109 -1.26 -5.78 -1.05
C ILE A 109 -1.64 -6.80 -2.11
N VAL A 110 -2.94 -6.91 -2.39
CA VAL A 110 -3.49 -8.03 -3.17
C VAL A 110 -4.14 -7.61 -4.49
N ALA A 111 -4.32 -6.32 -4.73
CA ALA A 111 -4.86 -5.84 -5.99
C ALA A 111 -4.43 -4.40 -6.34
N ARG A 112 -4.72 -4.01 -7.57
CA ARG A 112 -4.57 -2.67 -8.15
C ARG A 112 -5.88 -2.25 -8.76
N VAL A 113 -6.33 -1.02 -8.50
CA VAL A 113 -7.64 -0.54 -8.96
C VAL A 113 -7.51 0.84 -9.58
N ASP A 114 -7.79 0.98 -10.87
CA ASP A 114 -7.87 2.28 -11.54
C ASP A 114 -9.22 2.94 -11.22
N LEU A 115 -9.20 3.97 -10.39
CA LEU A 115 -10.39 4.58 -9.82
C LEU A 115 -10.54 6.04 -10.22
N ARG A 116 -11.80 6.43 -10.43
CA ARG A 116 -12.17 7.83 -10.66
C ARG A 116 -13.46 8.18 -9.94
N ALA A 117 -13.42 9.26 -9.17
CA ALA A 117 -14.62 9.93 -8.68
C ALA A 117 -15.20 10.84 -9.76
N ASP A 118 -16.25 10.39 -10.46
CA ASP A 118 -17.01 11.18 -11.43
C ASP A 118 -18.10 11.97 -10.71
N ARG A 119 -17.71 13.12 -10.14
CA ARG A 119 -18.61 13.98 -9.36
C ARG A 119 -19.81 14.50 -10.17
N PRO A 120 -19.66 14.94 -11.44
CA PRO A 120 -20.81 15.33 -12.25
C PRO A 120 -21.88 14.23 -12.40
N ALA A 121 -21.47 12.96 -12.49
CA ALA A 121 -22.38 11.83 -12.58
C ALA A 121 -22.74 11.22 -11.20
N SER A 122 -22.12 11.69 -10.12
CA SER A 122 -22.21 11.08 -8.77
C SER A 122 -21.81 9.59 -8.74
N VAL A 123 -20.78 9.21 -9.50
CA VAL A 123 -20.35 7.80 -9.65
C VAL A 123 -18.89 7.60 -9.25
N LEU A 124 -18.62 6.55 -8.47
CA LEU A 124 -17.27 5.98 -8.31
C LEU A 124 -17.03 4.99 -9.45
N ARG A 125 -16.21 5.37 -10.42
CA ARG A 125 -15.88 4.54 -11.58
C ARG A 125 -14.67 3.68 -11.29
N VAL A 126 -14.83 2.36 -11.46
CA VAL A 126 -13.74 1.38 -11.52
C VAL A 126 -13.44 1.13 -12.99
N HIS A 127 -12.34 1.71 -13.48
CA HIS A 127 -11.95 1.58 -14.89
C HIS A 127 -11.30 0.24 -15.19
N ALA A 128 -10.53 -0.31 -14.24
CA ALA A 128 -9.96 -1.64 -14.29
C ALA A 128 -9.56 -2.10 -12.88
N ALA A 129 -9.55 -3.40 -12.65
CA ALA A 129 -9.06 -4.01 -11.41
C ALA A 129 -8.22 -5.25 -11.71
N TYR A 130 -7.06 -5.34 -11.07
CA TYR A 130 -6.07 -6.41 -11.27
C TYR A 130 -5.70 -7.07 -9.95
N ALA A 131 -5.71 -8.39 -9.87
CA ALA A 131 -5.19 -9.15 -8.75
C ALA A 131 -3.66 -9.22 -8.81
N GLU A 132 -3.01 -9.23 -7.64
CA GLU A 132 -1.63 -9.71 -7.54
C GLU A 132 -1.60 -11.25 -7.57
N SER A 133 -0.45 -11.84 -7.90
CA SER A 133 -0.33 -13.28 -8.13
C SER A 133 -0.68 -14.17 -6.92
N ASP A 134 -0.57 -13.64 -5.70
CA ASP A 134 -0.84 -14.30 -4.43
C ASP A 134 -2.15 -13.81 -3.78
N ALA A 135 -3.00 -13.10 -4.53
CA ALA A 135 -4.27 -12.60 -4.06
C ALA A 135 -5.19 -13.75 -3.62
N PRO A 136 -5.77 -13.68 -2.41
CA PRO A 136 -6.66 -14.72 -1.93
C PRO A 136 -8.02 -14.68 -2.66
N PRO A 137 -8.80 -15.79 -2.68
CA PRO A 137 -10.06 -15.88 -3.42
C PRO A 137 -11.11 -14.84 -3.02
N GLU A 138 -11.11 -14.39 -1.76
CA GLU A 138 -12.02 -13.37 -1.24
C GLU A 138 -11.70 -11.94 -1.69
N THR A 139 -10.61 -11.73 -2.44
CA THR A 139 -10.13 -10.39 -2.83
C THR A 139 -11.21 -9.54 -3.48
N ALA A 140 -11.95 -10.08 -4.46
CA ALA A 140 -13.01 -9.33 -5.15
C ALA A 140 -14.12 -8.89 -4.19
N ALA A 141 -14.59 -9.80 -3.33
CA ALA A 141 -15.64 -9.51 -2.35
C ALA A 141 -15.19 -8.45 -1.34
N GLN A 142 -13.96 -8.56 -0.82
CA GLN A 142 -13.40 -7.58 0.13
C GLN A 142 -13.16 -6.22 -0.52
N LEU A 143 -12.67 -6.22 -1.77
CA LEU A 143 -12.47 -5.00 -2.54
C LEU A 143 -13.81 -4.28 -2.80
N PHE A 144 -14.86 -5.02 -3.14
CA PHE A 144 -16.17 -4.41 -3.38
C PHE A 144 -16.73 -3.72 -2.13
N GLU A 145 -16.54 -4.32 -0.95
CA GLU A 145 -16.94 -3.68 0.31
C GLU A 145 -16.10 -2.44 0.65
N GLU A 146 -14.80 -2.43 0.30
CA GLU A 146 -13.97 -1.24 0.40
C GLU A 146 -14.41 -0.13 -0.57
N LEU A 147 -14.80 -0.50 -1.80
CA LEU A 147 -15.33 0.44 -2.79
C LEU A 147 -16.64 1.09 -2.31
N LYS A 148 -17.54 0.34 -1.67
CA LYS A 148 -18.74 0.89 -1.02
C LYS A 148 -18.39 1.87 0.08
N GLN A 149 -17.40 1.55 0.91
CA GLN A 149 -16.93 2.44 1.96
C GLN A 149 -16.37 3.75 1.38
N MET A 150 -15.56 3.65 0.32
CA MET A 150 -15.03 4.82 -0.39
C MET A 150 -16.13 5.64 -1.08
N GLN A 151 -17.09 4.98 -1.73
CA GLN A 151 -18.27 5.61 -2.32
C GLN A 151 -19.03 6.44 -1.27
N GLY A 152 -19.33 5.83 -0.12
CA GLY A 152 -20.00 6.50 0.99
C GLY A 152 -19.21 7.67 1.56
N TRP A 153 -17.89 7.51 1.73
CA TRP A 153 -17.02 8.59 2.20
C TRP A 153 -16.94 9.77 1.23
N LEU A 154 -16.95 9.50 -0.08
CA LEU A 154 -16.93 10.53 -1.12
C LEU A 154 -18.30 11.17 -1.38
N GLY A 155 -19.38 10.60 -0.83
CA GLY A 155 -20.75 11.05 -1.03
C GLY A 155 -21.26 10.82 -2.46
N LEU A 156 -20.89 9.69 -3.07
CA LEU A 156 -21.30 9.32 -4.44
C LEU A 156 -22.50 8.37 -4.41
N GLU A 157 -23.38 8.43 -5.41
CA GLU A 157 -24.64 7.67 -5.44
C GLU A 157 -24.48 6.25 -5.98
N ALA A 158 -23.51 6.02 -6.87
CA ALA A 158 -23.31 4.71 -7.49
C ALA A 158 -21.83 4.32 -7.62
N ILE A 159 -21.62 3.02 -7.82
CA ILE A 159 -20.37 2.44 -8.28
C ILE A 159 -20.63 1.86 -9.67
N GLU A 160 -19.79 2.21 -10.64
CA GLU A 160 -19.84 1.60 -11.98
C GLU A 160 -18.51 0.93 -12.26
N VAL A 161 -18.58 -0.35 -12.65
CA VAL A 161 -17.41 -1.18 -12.91
C VAL A 161 -17.33 -1.52 -14.39
N THR A 162 -16.20 -1.17 -14.99
CA THR A 162 -15.83 -1.71 -16.31
C THR A 162 -15.21 -3.10 -16.10
N PRO A 163 -15.64 -4.15 -16.84
CA PRO A 163 -15.11 -5.50 -16.69
C PRO A 163 -13.71 -5.63 -17.35
N ALA A 164 -12.75 -4.83 -16.88
CA ALA A 164 -11.37 -4.77 -17.36
C ALA A 164 -10.38 -5.14 -16.24
N GLY A 165 -9.28 -5.78 -16.65
CA GLY A 165 -8.40 -6.51 -15.73
C GLY A 165 -8.99 -7.88 -15.35
N ASP A 166 -8.25 -8.66 -14.58
CA ASP A 166 -8.67 -10.02 -14.17
C ASP A 166 -9.65 -10.03 -12.99
N LEU A 167 -9.72 -8.96 -12.20
CA LEU A 167 -10.73 -8.78 -11.14
C LEU A 167 -11.97 -8.03 -11.62
N GLY A 168 -11.88 -7.24 -12.70
CA GLY A 168 -12.99 -6.42 -13.21
C GLY A 168 -14.31 -7.20 -13.39
N PRO A 169 -14.32 -8.35 -14.09
CA PRO A 169 -15.53 -9.14 -14.27
C PRO A 169 -16.19 -9.64 -12.98
N ALA A 170 -15.41 -9.87 -11.92
CA ALA A 170 -15.94 -10.33 -10.62
C ALA A 170 -16.52 -9.19 -9.78
N LEU A 171 -16.26 -7.93 -10.16
CA LEU A 171 -16.76 -6.72 -9.51
C LEU A 171 -17.95 -6.10 -10.24
N ALA A 172 -18.21 -6.51 -11.48
CA ALA A 172 -19.22 -5.93 -12.38
C ALA A 172 -20.63 -6.52 -12.20
#